data_AF-A0A368KUK6-F1
#
_entry.id   AF-A0A368KUK6-F1
#
_cell.length_a   1.000
_cell.length_b   1.000
_cell.length_c   1.000
_cell.angle_alpha   90.00
_cell.angle_beta   90.00
_cell.angle_gamma   90.00
#
_symmetry.space_group_name_H-M   'P 1'
#
loop_
_entity.id
_entity.type
_entity.pdbx_description
1 polymer ?
#
loop_
_entity_poly.entity_id
_entity_poly.type
_entity_poly.pdbx_seq_one_letter_code
_entity_poly.pdbx_strand_id
1 'polypeptide(L)'
;MLLRYLVSNFLQQQGQSVVRDMVSQQISGQANADVAPEDVPKPEVVVLFALGVESAGFKERLQSVATVKMEGRNVTVGKLGDRVVGVLETGVGRKAAAAATRDALDIIAPKWVVSAGFAGGLVPELKRGHVVMPNRVVDKEGSLVEIPLNLTEQQIAATPGLAVGTLLTVDRIIGDVEEKRALGEAHAAVAVDMETLAVAQACREKDRTLISVRIISDAVDQPLPKDLEKMMSQRTTSGMIGAAAATIFNRPGSIKDMWNLNAMANKASDKLAGFLCGVIPQLEVAMRED
;
A
#
# COMPACT_ATOMS: atom_id res chain seq x y z
N MET A 1 -26.51 18.02 -14.54
CA MET A 1 -25.63 18.09 -15.73
C MET A 1 -24.94 19.45 -15.91
N LEU A 2 -25.49 20.58 -15.45
CA LEU A 2 -24.82 21.89 -15.52
C LEU A 2 -23.56 22.04 -14.63
N LEU A 3 -23.48 21.30 -13.51
CA LEU A 3 -22.36 21.40 -12.57
C LEU A 3 -21.06 20.74 -13.07
N ARG A 4 -21.15 19.82 -14.05
CA ARG A 4 -19.98 19.19 -14.69
C ARG A 4 -19.29 20.10 -15.72
N TYR A 5 -20.00 21.10 -16.25
CA TYR A 5 -19.47 21.97 -17.31
C TYR A 5 -18.71 23.18 -16.74
N LEU A 6 -19.16 23.72 -15.60
CA LEU A 6 -18.55 24.89 -14.96
C LEU A 6 -17.15 24.63 -14.39
N VAL A 7 -16.81 23.38 -14.07
CA VAL A 7 -15.48 23.01 -13.55
C VAL A 7 -14.43 22.90 -14.67
N SER A 8 -14.84 22.69 -15.94
CA SER A 8 -13.89 22.39 -17.02
C SER A 8 -13.24 23.62 -17.67
N ASN A 9 -13.93 24.77 -17.70
CA ASN A 9 -13.46 25.95 -18.45
C ASN A 9 -12.70 27.00 -17.62
N PHE A 10 -12.65 26.88 -16.30
CA PHE A 10 -11.91 27.82 -15.44
C PHE A 10 -10.46 27.35 -15.16
N LEU A 11 -10.16 26.08 -15.44
CA LEU A 11 -8.89 25.42 -15.12
C LEU A 11 -7.70 25.81 -16.01
N GLN A 12 -7.89 26.56 -17.10
CA GLN A 12 -6.81 26.87 -18.03
C GLN A 12 -6.05 28.18 -17.74
N GLN A 13 -6.49 29.04 -16.82
CA GLN A 13 -5.84 30.35 -16.61
C GLN A 13 -5.15 30.59 -15.25
N GLN A 14 -5.36 29.75 -14.22
CA GLN A 14 -4.84 30.04 -12.87
C GLN A 14 -3.65 29.19 -12.39
N GLY A 15 -3.17 28.23 -13.19
CA GLY A 15 -2.08 27.31 -12.78
C GLY A 15 -0.73 27.96 -12.47
N GLN A 16 -0.52 29.25 -12.81
CA GLN A 16 0.76 29.94 -12.59
C GLN A 16 0.79 30.86 -11.36
N SER A 17 -0.35 31.35 -10.86
CA SER A 17 -0.38 32.25 -9.69
C SER A 17 -0.31 31.49 -8.37
N VAL A 18 -0.99 30.35 -8.27
CA VAL A 18 -1.09 29.55 -7.03
C VAL A 18 0.27 28.95 -6.62
N VAL A 19 1.10 28.57 -7.61
CA VAL A 19 2.46 28.05 -7.35
C VAL A 19 3.34 29.12 -6.69
N ARG A 20 3.14 30.40 -7.01
CA ARG A 20 3.89 31.52 -6.42
C ARG A 20 3.48 31.82 -4.98
N ASP A 21 2.18 31.72 -4.69
CA ASP A 21 1.67 31.96 -3.33
C ASP A 21 2.04 30.82 -2.37
N MET A 22 2.09 29.57 -2.85
CA MET A 22 2.60 28.41 -2.07
C MET A 22 4.08 28.54 -1.70
N VAL A 23 4.94 29.02 -2.62
CA VAL A 23 6.38 29.24 -2.35
C VAL A 23 6.59 30.33 -1.30
N SER A 24 5.69 31.30 -1.22
CA SER A 24 5.77 32.43 -0.29
C SER A 24 5.42 32.06 1.15
N GLN A 25 4.62 31.00 1.37
CA GLN A 25 4.22 30.54 2.70
C GLN A 25 5.12 29.44 3.29
N GLN A 26 6.09 28.93 2.53
CA GLN A 26 7.02 27.88 2.97
C GLN A 26 8.13 28.34 3.94
N ILE A 27 8.19 29.62 4.31
CA ILE A 27 9.20 30.13 5.27
C ILE A 27 8.79 29.89 6.74
N SER A 28 7.52 29.59 7.04
CA SER A 28 7.06 29.28 8.40
C SER A 28 6.67 27.81 8.53
N GLY A 29 7.53 27.02 9.17
CA GLY A 29 7.39 25.57 9.36
C GLY A 29 6.16 25.11 10.14
N GLN A 30 5.02 25.00 9.47
CA GLN A 30 3.87 24.20 9.90
C GLN A 30 3.32 23.39 8.73
N ALA A 31 3.68 22.10 8.70
CA ALA A 31 3.14 21.11 7.77
C ALA A 31 1.77 20.63 8.28
N ASN A 32 0.70 21.37 7.95
CA ASN A 32 -0.70 20.91 7.86
C ASN A 32 -1.59 22.14 7.66
N ALA A 33 -1.61 22.69 6.45
CA ALA A 33 -2.71 23.55 6.04
C ALA A 33 -3.78 22.65 5.40
N ASP A 34 -5.02 22.72 5.89
CA ASP A 34 -6.18 22.17 5.20
C ASP A 34 -6.36 22.98 3.90
N VAL A 35 -5.80 22.47 2.79
CA VAL A 35 -5.92 23.07 1.46
C VAL A 35 -7.30 22.71 0.89
N ALA A 36 -7.98 23.67 0.25
CA ALA A 36 -9.27 23.41 -0.38
C ALA A 36 -9.13 22.29 -1.44
N PRO A 37 -10.07 21.33 -1.52
CA PRO A 37 -9.96 20.18 -2.43
C PRO A 37 -9.77 20.57 -3.91
N GLU A 38 -10.31 21.71 -4.33
CA GLU A 38 -10.15 22.25 -5.69
C GLU A 38 -8.73 22.68 -6.06
N ASP A 39 -7.88 23.01 -5.08
CA ASP A 39 -6.52 23.51 -5.30
C ASP A 39 -5.46 22.39 -5.31
N VAL A 40 -5.85 21.16 -4.97
CA VAL A 40 -4.93 20.02 -4.93
C VAL A 40 -4.87 19.34 -6.29
N PRO A 41 -3.67 19.22 -6.90
CA PRO A 41 -3.52 18.54 -8.18
C PRO A 41 -4.07 17.13 -8.11
N LYS A 42 -4.81 16.74 -9.15
CA LYS A 42 -5.40 15.40 -9.24
C LYS A 42 -4.29 14.33 -9.38
N PRO A 43 -4.22 13.33 -8.49
CA PRO A 43 -3.23 12.27 -8.61
C PRO A 43 -3.41 11.41 -9.86
N GLU A 44 -2.31 11.20 -10.59
CA GLU A 44 -2.26 10.21 -11.67
C GLU A 44 -2.04 8.80 -11.14
N VAL A 45 -1.36 8.69 -10.00
CA VAL A 45 -1.03 7.45 -9.30
C VAL A 45 -1.66 7.51 -7.91
N VAL A 46 -2.36 6.45 -7.52
CA VAL A 46 -2.81 6.26 -6.14
C VAL A 46 -2.12 5.04 -5.55
N VAL A 47 -1.39 5.24 -4.45
CA VAL A 47 -0.74 4.19 -3.67
C VAL A 47 -1.63 3.84 -2.48
N LEU A 48 -2.03 2.57 -2.41
CA LEU A 48 -2.89 2.02 -1.37
C LEU A 48 -2.03 1.26 -0.36
N PHE A 49 -2.19 1.59 0.92
CA PHE A 49 -1.58 0.88 2.05
C PHE A 49 -2.67 0.43 3.02
N ALA A 50 -2.52 -0.71 3.70
CA ALA A 50 -3.51 -1.14 4.68
C ALA A 50 -3.42 -0.31 5.97
N LEU A 51 -2.20 0.02 6.39
CA LEU A 51 -1.90 0.66 7.67
C LEU A 51 -1.01 1.90 7.52
N GLY A 52 -1.17 2.84 8.46
CA GLY A 52 -0.34 4.05 8.52
C GLY A 52 1.16 3.78 8.68
N VAL A 53 1.55 2.68 9.35
CA VAL A 53 2.97 2.28 9.46
C VAL A 53 3.57 1.92 8.11
N GLU A 54 2.78 1.34 7.19
CA GLU A 54 3.25 0.98 5.85
C GLU A 54 3.40 2.21 4.95
N SER A 55 2.53 3.19 5.13
CA SER A 55 2.50 4.41 4.32
C SER A 55 3.44 5.51 4.84
N ALA A 56 3.85 5.46 6.11
CA ALA A 56 4.62 6.51 6.78
C ALA A 56 5.91 6.88 6.02
N GLY A 57 6.79 5.90 5.79
CA GLY A 57 8.05 6.17 5.10
C GLY A 57 7.85 6.69 3.68
N PHE A 58 6.78 6.27 2.99
CA PHE A 58 6.50 6.76 1.64
C PHE A 58 5.99 8.21 1.65
N LYS A 59 5.08 8.55 2.57
CA LYS A 59 4.57 9.93 2.74
C LYS A 59 5.69 10.92 3.05
N GLU A 60 6.67 10.53 3.87
CA GLU A 60 7.84 11.37 4.20
C GLU A 60 8.76 11.68 3.00
N ARG A 61 8.68 10.87 1.93
CA ARG A 61 9.49 11.06 0.71
C ARG A 61 8.77 11.88 -0.36
N LEU A 62 7.51 12.27 -0.12
CA LEU A 62 6.75 13.12 -1.02
C LEU A 62 7.07 14.61 -0.79
N GLN A 63 7.03 15.38 -1.86
CA GLN A 63 7.17 16.84 -1.86
C GLN A 63 5.79 17.50 -1.95
N SER A 64 5.68 18.77 -1.54
CA SER A 64 4.44 19.57 -1.68
C SER A 64 3.19 18.84 -1.17
N VAL A 65 3.28 18.28 0.04
CA VAL A 65 2.25 17.41 0.61
C VAL A 65 1.06 18.21 1.13
N ALA A 66 -0.15 17.79 0.75
CA ALA A 66 -1.42 18.26 1.29
C ALA A 66 -2.31 17.07 1.66
N THR A 67 -3.26 17.26 2.57
CA THR A 67 -4.26 16.24 2.89
C THR A 67 -5.63 16.70 2.39
N VAL A 68 -6.29 15.87 1.59
CA VAL A 68 -7.63 16.12 1.05
C VAL A 68 -8.61 15.18 1.74
N LYS A 69 -9.73 15.74 2.22
CA LYS A 69 -10.85 14.94 2.75
C LYS A 69 -11.70 14.45 1.59
N MET A 70 -11.85 13.14 1.50
CA MET A 70 -12.87 12.46 0.69
C MET A 70 -13.98 11.96 1.61
N GLU A 71 -15.15 11.65 1.06
CA GLU A 71 -16.23 11.05 1.85
C GLU A 71 -15.73 9.80 2.56
N GLY A 72 -15.68 9.87 3.90
CA GLY A 72 -15.27 8.76 4.76
C GLY A 72 -13.76 8.47 4.87
N ARG A 73 -12.86 9.26 4.26
CA ARG A 73 -11.40 9.05 4.36
C ARG A 73 -10.55 10.25 3.98
N ASN A 74 -9.29 10.24 4.40
CA ASN A 74 -8.30 11.24 3.99
C ASN A 74 -7.39 10.66 2.92
N VAL A 75 -7.03 11.48 1.92
CA VAL A 75 -5.97 11.18 0.96
C VAL A 75 -4.85 12.18 1.14
N THR A 76 -3.64 11.68 1.33
CA THR A 76 -2.45 12.50 1.30
C THR A 76 -1.99 12.63 -0.14
N VAL A 77 -1.98 13.85 -0.69
CA VAL A 77 -1.50 14.12 -2.05
C VAL A 77 -0.15 14.80 -1.96
N GLY A 78 0.80 14.37 -2.79
CA GLY A 78 2.09 15.01 -2.90
C GLY A 78 2.73 14.74 -4.26
N LYS A 79 3.98 15.17 -4.41
CA LYS A 79 4.79 14.98 -5.61
C LYS A 79 5.92 13.99 -5.36
N LEU A 80 6.13 13.09 -6.32
CA LEU A 80 7.32 12.25 -6.41
C LEU A 80 8.00 12.52 -7.76
N GLY A 81 9.04 13.35 -7.74
CA GLY A 81 9.53 14.00 -8.97
C GLY A 81 8.41 14.85 -9.58
N ASP A 82 8.14 14.65 -10.86
CA ASP A 82 7.10 15.40 -11.57
C ASP A 82 5.69 14.77 -11.44
N ARG A 83 5.57 13.58 -10.83
CA ARG A 83 4.27 12.89 -10.69
C ARG A 83 3.52 13.34 -9.46
N VAL A 84 2.23 13.59 -9.64
CA VAL A 84 1.28 13.78 -8.55
C VAL A 84 0.80 12.40 -8.07
N VAL A 85 1.05 12.12 -6.79
CA VAL A 85 0.76 10.84 -6.14
C VAL A 85 -0.22 11.06 -4.99
N GLY A 86 -1.27 10.26 -4.97
CA GLY A 86 -2.20 10.15 -3.85
C GLY A 86 -1.84 8.93 -3.01
N VAL A 87 -1.87 9.06 -1.69
CA VAL A 87 -1.65 7.98 -0.73
C VAL A 87 -2.94 7.79 0.05
N LEU A 88 -3.46 6.57 0.05
CA LEU A 88 -4.66 6.21 0.76
C LEU A 88 -4.43 5.01 1.68
N GLU A 89 -4.85 5.16 2.93
CA GLU A 89 -4.88 4.08 3.90
C GLU A 89 -6.24 3.38 3.84
N THR A 90 -6.23 2.10 3.47
CA THR A 90 -7.44 1.34 3.17
C THR A 90 -8.10 0.76 4.41
N GLY A 91 -7.32 0.54 5.47
CA GLY A 91 -7.67 -0.37 6.54
C GLY A 91 -7.39 -1.83 6.16
N VAL A 92 -7.36 -2.70 7.19
CA VAL A 92 -6.99 -4.11 7.07
C VAL A 92 -8.15 -4.96 6.54
N GLY A 93 -7.80 -5.90 5.66
CA GLY A 93 -8.67 -6.94 5.12
C GLY A 93 -9.39 -6.57 3.83
N ARG A 94 -9.82 -7.60 3.11
CA ARG A 94 -10.43 -7.53 1.76
C ARG A 94 -11.56 -6.50 1.64
N LYS A 95 -12.49 -6.46 2.61
CA LYS A 95 -13.65 -5.55 2.55
C LYS A 95 -13.23 -4.08 2.59
N ALA A 96 -12.30 -3.74 3.48
CA ALA A 96 -11.79 -2.38 3.64
C ALA A 96 -10.98 -1.98 2.39
N ALA A 97 -10.09 -2.87 1.92
CA ALA A 97 -9.33 -2.69 0.70
C ALA A 97 -10.19 -2.50 -0.56
N ALA A 98 -11.24 -3.30 -0.76
CA ALA A 98 -12.13 -3.17 -1.90
C ALA A 98 -12.90 -1.84 -1.89
N ALA A 99 -13.49 -1.47 -0.75
CA ALA A 99 -14.17 -0.18 -0.60
C ALA A 99 -13.19 1.00 -0.79
N ALA A 100 -11.97 0.85 -0.24
CA ALA A 100 -10.92 1.83 -0.37
C ALA A 100 -10.57 2.12 -1.84
N THR A 101 -10.35 1.03 -2.57
CA THR A 101 -10.00 1.04 -3.98
C THR A 101 -11.12 1.61 -4.82
N ARG A 102 -12.38 1.17 -4.63
CA ARG A 102 -13.52 1.65 -5.42
C ARG A 102 -13.72 3.15 -5.29
N ASP A 103 -13.66 3.72 -4.09
CA ASP A 103 -13.86 5.17 -3.99
C ASP A 103 -12.67 5.95 -4.58
N ALA A 104 -11.44 5.42 -4.50
CA ALA A 104 -10.30 6.02 -5.21
C ALA A 104 -10.53 5.99 -6.73
N LEU A 105 -11.02 4.88 -7.27
CA LEU A 105 -11.34 4.73 -8.69
C LEU A 105 -12.47 5.65 -9.15
N ASP A 106 -13.51 5.82 -8.33
CA ASP A 106 -14.69 6.59 -8.70
C ASP A 106 -14.52 8.11 -8.51
N ILE A 107 -13.78 8.53 -7.48
CA ILE A 107 -13.60 9.95 -7.14
C ILE A 107 -12.32 10.50 -7.76
N ILE A 108 -11.19 9.80 -7.59
CA ILE A 108 -9.90 10.23 -8.12
C ILE A 108 -9.73 9.73 -9.56
N ALA A 109 -10.23 8.56 -9.93
CA ALA A 109 -10.02 7.98 -11.27
C ALA A 109 -8.54 8.06 -11.71
N PRO A 110 -7.60 7.49 -10.94
CA PRO A 110 -6.19 7.52 -11.28
C PRO A 110 -5.91 6.65 -12.51
N LYS A 111 -4.81 6.97 -13.21
CA LYS A 111 -4.29 6.12 -14.29
C LYS A 111 -3.72 4.82 -13.72
N TRP A 112 -3.07 4.91 -12.56
CA TRP A 112 -2.37 3.81 -11.91
C TRP A 112 -2.82 3.61 -10.47
N VAL A 113 -3.05 2.35 -10.10
CA VAL A 113 -3.16 1.94 -8.71
C VAL A 113 -1.92 1.15 -8.33
N VAL A 114 -1.31 1.47 -7.19
CA VAL A 114 -0.19 0.73 -6.61
C VAL A 114 -0.65 0.17 -5.28
N SER A 115 -0.81 -1.15 -5.18
CA SER A 115 -1.11 -1.80 -3.90
C SER A 115 0.18 -2.17 -3.19
N ALA A 116 0.51 -1.42 -2.14
CA ALA A 116 1.77 -1.53 -1.42
C ALA A 116 1.55 -1.92 0.05
N GLY A 117 2.50 -2.65 0.63
CA GLY A 117 2.44 -2.99 2.04
C GLY A 117 3.28 -4.21 2.41
N PHE A 118 2.99 -4.76 3.58
CA PHE A 118 3.69 -5.91 4.13
C PHE A 118 3.10 -7.23 3.61
N ALA A 119 3.93 -8.28 3.63
CA ALA A 119 3.51 -9.65 3.35
C ALA A 119 4.35 -10.65 4.15
N GLY A 120 3.76 -11.79 4.48
CA GLY A 120 4.49 -12.94 5.02
C GLY A 120 5.14 -13.73 3.88
N GLY A 121 6.38 -14.19 4.07
CA GLY A 121 7.04 -15.10 3.15
C GLY A 121 6.51 -16.53 3.30
N LEU A 122 6.27 -17.20 2.18
CA LEU A 122 5.82 -18.61 2.14
C LEU A 122 6.89 -19.57 1.62
N VAL A 123 8.03 -19.06 1.13
CA VAL A 123 9.13 -19.85 0.59
C VAL A 123 10.47 -19.52 1.25
N PRO A 124 11.40 -20.49 1.39
CA PRO A 124 12.67 -20.30 2.10
C PRO A 124 13.59 -19.21 1.53
N GLU A 125 13.49 -18.95 0.23
CA GLU A 125 14.32 -17.98 -0.50
C GLU A 125 13.97 -16.53 -0.14
N LEU A 126 12.74 -16.29 0.34
CA LEU A 126 12.29 -14.96 0.74
C LEU A 126 12.65 -14.65 2.19
N LYS A 127 13.49 -13.63 2.37
CA LYS A 127 13.93 -13.14 3.67
C LYS A 127 13.28 -11.81 3.99
N ARG A 128 13.28 -11.44 5.28
CA ARG A 128 12.77 -10.13 5.71
C ARG A 128 13.42 -8.99 4.93
N GLY A 129 12.59 -8.07 4.47
CA GLY A 129 13.01 -6.92 3.68
C GLY A 129 13.28 -7.21 2.20
N HIS A 130 13.10 -8.46 1.74
CA HIS A 130 12.95 -8.74 0.30
C HIS A 130 11.64 -8.12 -0.20
N VAL A 131 11.59 -7.77 -1.47
CA VAL A 131 10.43 -7.21 -2.15
C VAL A 131 9.86 -8.26 -3.09
N VAL A 132 8.54 -8.38 -3.11
CA VAL A 132 7.78 -9.18 -4.06
C VAL A 132 6.93 -8.25 -4.92
N MET A 133 7.11 -8.33 -6.22
CA MET A 133 6.19 -7.76 -7.20
C MET A 133 5.40 -8.92 -7.81
N PRO A 134 4.18 -9.21 -7.34
CA PRO A 134 3.47 -10.38 -7.83
C PRO A 134 2.96 -10.16 -9.25
N ASN A 135 3.14 -11.17 -10.10
CA ASN A 135 2.53 -11.23 -11.43
C ASN A 135 1.16 -11.91 -11.39
N ARG A 136 0.82 -12.58 -10.29
CA ARG A 136 -0.45 -13.27 -10.08
C ARG A 136 -0.87 -13.15 -8.62
N VAL A 137 -2.17 -12.94 -8.40
CA VAL A 137 -2.75 -12.89 -7.06
C VAL A 137 -3.92 -13.86 -6.97
N VAL A 138 -3.96 -14.67 -5.92
CA VAL A 138 -4.96 -15.73 -5.72
C VAL A 138 -5.54 -15.71 -4.30
N ASP A 139 -6.67 -16.39 -4.09
CA ASP A 139 -7.15 -16.76 -2.75
C ASP A 139 -7.23 -18.28 -2.57
N LYS A 140 -7.73 -18.71 -1.40
CA LYS A 140 -7.90 -20.12 -1.06
C LYS A 140 -9.03 -20.78 -1.85
N GLU A 141 -9.96 -19.98 -2.35
CA GLU A 141 -11.16 -20.39 -3.08
C GLU A 141 -10.89 -20.56 -4.59
N GLY A 142 -9.70 -20.18 -5.07
CA GLY A 142 -9.28 -20.32 -6.46
C GLY A 142 -9.56 -19.10 -7.33
N SER A 143 -9.99 -17.98 -6.74
CA SER A 143 -10.04 -16.70 -7.45
C SER A 143 -8.64 -16.32 -7.91
N LEU A 144 -8.55 -15.70 -9.10
CA LEU A 144 -7.27 -15.33 -9.69
C LEU A 144 -7.38 -14.01 -10.44
N VAL A 145 -6.37 -13.16 -10.25
CA VAL A 145 -6.12 -11.97 -11.07
C VAL A 145 -4.64 -11.97 -11.48
N GLU A 146 -4.39 -11.91 -12.79
CA GLU A 146 -3.06 -11.67 -13.34
C GLU A 146 -2.72 -10.17 -13.29
N ILE A 147 -1.46 -9.87 -13.00
CA ILE A 147 -0.90 -8.51 -13.00
C ILE A 147 0.22 -8.49 -14.05
N PRO A 148 0.02 -7.80 -15.20
CA PRO A 148 0.91 -7.90 -16.35
C PRO A 148 2.22 -7.12 -16.17
N LEU A 149 3.11 -7.63 -15.31
CA LEU A 149 4.46 -7.09 -15.08
C LEU A 149 5.36 -7.28 -16.32
N ASN A 150 6.03 -6.20 -16.72
CA ASN A 150 7.09 -6.21 -17.73
C ASN A 150 8.48 -6.22 -17.07
N LEU A 151 8.77 -7.32 -16.38
CA LEU A 151 10.09 -7.58 -15.79
C LEU A 151 10.70 -8.82 -16.44
N THR A 152 11.92 -8.66 -16.96
CA THR A 152 12.73 -9.77 -17.49
C THR A 152 13.43 -10.51 -16.35
N GLU A 153 13.77 -11.78 -16.57
CA GLU A 153 14.58 -12.56 -15.62
C GLU A 153 15.91 -11.88 -15.30
N GLN A 154 16.52 -11.19 -16.27
CA GLN A 154 17.76 -10.45 -16.08
C GLN A 154 17.57 -9.24 -15.15
N GLN A 155 16.47 -8.49 -15.28
CA GLN A 155 16.16 -7.37 -14.37
C GLN A 155 15.87 -7.86 -12.95
N ILE A 156 15.18 -9.00 -12.81
CA ILE A 156 14.92 -9.62 -11.51
C ILE A 156 16.24 -10.07 -10.86
N ALA A 157 17.08 -10.80 -11.60
CA ALA A 157 18.38 -11.27 -11.11
C ALA A 157 19.36 -10.11 -10.79
N ALA A 158 19.27 -9.00 -11.51
CA ALA A 158 20.07 -7.80 -11.27
C ALA A 158 19.59 -6.96 -10.07
N THR A 159 18.45 -7.30 -9.47
CA THR A 159 17.86 -6.57 -8.34
C THR A 159 17.87 -7.47 -7.08
N PRO A 160 18.92 -7.41 -6.25
CA PRO A 160 19.03 -8.27 -5.07
C PRO A 160 17.82 -8.14 -4.14
N GLY A 161 17.22 -9.28 -3.79
CA GLY A 161 16.06 -9.34 -2.91
C GLY A 161 14.73 -9.00 -3.57
N LEU A 162 14.67 -8.83 -4.90
CA LEU A 162 13.43 -8.78 -5.66
C LEU A 162 13.00 -10.19 -6.07
N ALA A 163 11.72 -10.50 -5.90
CA ALA A 163 11.09 -11.69 -6.44
C ALA A 163 9.81 -11.34 -7.19
N VAL A 164 9.48 -12.17 -8.18
CA VAL A 164 8.20 -12.15 -8.90
C VAL A 164 7.58 -13.53 -8.74
N GLY A 165 6.29 -13.57 -8.43
CA GLY A 165 5.59 -14.84 -8.23
C GLY A 165 4.16 -14.63 -7.76
N THR A 166 3.53 -15.73 -7.36
CA THR A 166 2.13 -15.71 -6.90
C THR A 166 2.03 -15.18 -5.47
N LEU A 167 1.14 -14.21 -5.26
CA LEU A 167 0.74 -13.74 -3.94
C LEU A 167 -0.60 -14.39 -3.55
N LEU A 168 -0.65 -15.00 -2.38
CA LEU A 168 -1.88 -15.53 -1.79
C LEU A 168 -2.51 -14.47 -0.88
N THR A 169 -3.79 -14.16 -1.07
CA THR A 169 -4.55 -13.32 -0.14
C THR A 169 -5.42 -14.19 0.76
N VAL A 170 -5.35 -13.98 2.07
CA VAL A 170 -6.14 -14.69 3.11
C VAL A 170 -6.87 -13.70 4.02
N ASP A 171 -7.73 -14.17 4.92
CA ASP A 171 -8.53 -13.29 5.79
C ASP A 171 -7.95 -13.11 7.20
N ARG A 172 -6.77 -13.68 7.47
CA ARG A 172 -6.11 -13.62 8.77
C ARG A 172 -4.59 -13.70 8.63
N ILE A 173 -3.88 -13.28 9.68
CA ILE A 173 -2.43 -13.43 9.75
C ILE A 173 -2.05 -14.90 9.85
N ILE A 174 -1.09 -15.31 9.02
CA ILE A 174 -0.49 -16.64 9.08
C ILE A 174 0.80 -16.56 9.90
N GLY A 175 0.71 -16.94 11.18
CA GLY A 175 1.84 -16.85 12.12
C GLY A 175 2.63 -18.14 12.27
N ASP A 176 2.04 -19.30 11.96
CA ASP A 176 2.67 -20.60 12.16
C ASP A 176 3.56 -21.00 10.97
N VAL A 177 4.73 -21.58 11.27
CA VAL A 177 5.74 -21.92 10.26
C VAL A 177 5.28 -23.08 9.37
N GLU A 178 4.62 -24.10 9.93
CA GLU A 178 4.12 -25.23 9.14
C GLU A 178 2.98 -24.79 8.25
N GLU A 179 2.07 -23.95 8.76
CA GLU A 179 0.99 -23.39 7.95
C GLU A 179 1.50 -22.53 6.79
N LYS A 180 2.52 -21.68 7.00
CA LYS A 180 3.13 -20.90 5.91
C LYS A 180 3.65 -21.81 4.80
N ARG A 181 4.39 -22.87 5.15
CA ARG A 181 4.91 -23.82 4.16
C ARG A 181 3.79 -24.52 3.41
N ALA A 182 2.79 -25.02 4.15
CA ALA A 182 1.65 -25.71 3.56
C ALA A 182 0.87 -24.82 2.58
N LEU A 183 0.67 -23.53 2.92
CA LEU A 183 0.01 -22.57 2.02
C LEU A 183 0.87 -22.25 0.79
N GLY A 184 2.20 -22.10 0.97
CA GLY A 184 3.13 -21.88 -0.14
C GLY A 184 3.08 -23.02 -1.16
N GLU A 185 3.13 -24.26 -0.67
CA GLU A 185 3.04 -25.47 -1.50
C GLU A 185 1.66 -25.62 -2.17
N ALA A 186 0.58 -25.52 -1.39
CA ALA A 186 -0.79 -25.76 -1.89
C ALA A 186 -1.24 -24.77 -2.97
N HIS A 187 -0.75 -23.52 -2.91
CA HIS A 187 -1.15 -22.45 -3.82
C HIS A 187 -0.05 -22.01 -4.80
N ALA A 188 1.11 -22.68 -4.78
CA ALA A 188 2.32 -22.25 -5.49
C ALA A 188 2.63 -20.76 -5.26
N ALA A 189 2.45 -20.31 -4.01
CA ALA A 189 2.53 -18.91 -3.62
C ALA A 189 3.86 -18.62 -2.93
N VAL A 190 4.48 -17.50 -3.28
CA VAL A 190 5.76 -17.07 -2.69
C VAL A 190 5.55 -16.23 -1.44
N ALA A 191 4.42 -15.52 -1.35
CA ALA A 191 4.09 -14.64 -0.25
C ALA A 191 2.58 -14.66 0.06
N VAL A 192 2.22 -14.16 1.24
CA VAL A 192 0.83 -14.04 1.71
C VAL A 192 0.52 -12.63 2.22
N ASP A 193 -0.66 -12.12 1.90
CA ASP A 193 -1.21 -10.88 2.45
C ASP A 193 -2.72 -10.99 2.75
N MET A 194 -3.38 -9.88 3.06
CA MET A 194 -4.80 -9.86 3.42
C MET A 194 -5.69 -8.97 2.51
N GLU A 195 -5.10 -8.29 1.53
CA GLU A 195 -5.79 -7.22 0.80
C GLU A 195 -5.67 -7.30 -0.74
N THR A 196 -4.52 -7.74 -1.28
CA THR A 196 -4.17 -7.49 -2.69
C THR A 196 -5.21 -8.02 -3.66
N LEU A 197 -5.74 -9.24 -3.46
CA LEU A 197 -6.74 -9.79 -4.38
C LEU A 197 -7.97 -8.89 -4.48
N ALA A 198 -8.43 -8.33 -3.36
CA ALA A 198 -9.59 -7.45 -3.32
C ALA A 198 -9.34 -6.12 -4.06
N VAL A 199 -8.11 -5.59 -3.95
CA VAL A 199 -7.67 -4.43 -4.73
C VAL A 199 -7.63 -4.77 -6.23
N ALA A 200 -7.04 -5.91 -6.58
CA ALA A 200 -6.91 -6.38 -7.96
C ALA A 200 -8.26 -6.61 -8.64
N GLN A 201 -9.22 -7.20 -7.92
CA GLN A 201 -10.58 -7.36 -8.40
C GLN A 201 -11.26 -6.01 -8.64
N ALA A 202 -11.15 -5.05 -7.70
CA ALA A 202 -11.74 -3.72 -7.87
C ALA A 202 -11.12 -2.93 -9.03
N CYS A 203 -9.80 -3.04 -9.24
CA CYS A 203 -9.13 -2.45 -10.40
C CYS A 203 -9.59 -3.07 -11.72
N ARG A 204 -9.70 -4.40 -11.78
CA ARG A 204 -10.21 -5.14 -12.95
C ARG A 204 -11.67 -4.79 -13.28
N GLU A 205 -12.53 -4.65 -12.27
CA GLU A 205 -13.94 -4.23 -12.43
C GLU A 205 -14.08 -2.86 -13.11
N LYS A 206 -13.05 -2.01 -13.07
CA LYS A 206 -13.05 -0.64 -13.57
C LYS A 206 -12.01 -0.39 -14.67
N ASP A 207 -11.42 -1.45 -15.23
CA ASP A 207 -10.36 -1.40 -16.24
C ASP A 207 -9.18 -0.48 -15.86
N ARG A 208 -8.72 -0.51 -14.61
CA ARG A 208 -7.54 0.27 -14.17
C ARG A 208 -6.32 -0.58 -13.93
N THR A 209 -5.19 -0.04 -14.35
CA THR A 209 -3.90 -0.69 -14.24
C THR A 209 -3.45 -0.74 -12.79
N LEU A 210 -3.17 -1.95 -12.32
CA LEU A 210 -2.67 -2.24 -10.99
C LEU A 210 -1.21 -2.72 -11.09
N ILE A 211 -0.37 -2.25 -10.18
CA ILE A 211 0.81 -2.99 -9.75
C ILE A 211 0.72 -3.28 -8.27
N SER A 212 1.35 -4.36 -7.81
CA SER A 212 1.50 -4.62 -6.38
C SER A 212 2.98 -4.70 -6.00
N VAL A 213 3.31 -4.14 -4.84
CA VAL A 213 4.65 -4.14 -4.28
C VAL A 213 4.55 -4.52 -2.81
N ARG A 214 5.02 -5.72 -2.47
CA ARG A 214 5.00 -6.22 -1.10
C ARG A 214 6.41 -6.30 -0.56
N ILE A 215 6.62 -5.84 0.67
CA ILE A 215 7.86 -6.12 1.38
C ILE A 215 7.62 -7.26 2.38
N ILE A 216 8.54 -8.23 2.40
CA ILE A 216 8.45 -9.36 3.31
C ILE A 216 8.70 -8.86 4.73
N SER A 217 7.63 -8.80 5.53
CA SER A 217 7.70 -8.41 6.93
C SER A 217 8.31 -9.52 7.75
N ASP A 218 7.95 -10.77 7.49
CA ASP A 218 8.35 -11.97 8.22
C ASP A 218 8.58 -13.14 7.26
N ALA A 219 9.67 -13.89 7.47
CA ALA A 219 10.04 -15.00 6.60
C ALA A 219 9.25 -16.28 6.93
N VAL A 220 9.36 -17.28 6.05
CA VAL A 220 8.63 -18.57 6.19
C VAL A 220 9.00 -19.31 7.48
N ASP A 221 10.27 -19.24 7.88
CA ASP A 221 10.84 -19.92 9.04
C ASP A 221 10.66 -19.14 10.35
N GLN A 222 9.97 -18.00 10.29
CA GLN A 222 9.78 -17.15 11.44
C GLN A 222 8.35 -17.18 11.98
N PRO A 223 8.16 -17.68 13.21
CA PRO A 223 6.86 -17.62 13.86
C PRO A 223 6.52 -16.18 14.24
N LEU A 224 5.23 -15.85 14.18
CA LEU A 224 4.70 -14.60 14.71
C LEU A 224 4.12 -14.80 16.13
N PRO A 225 4.17 -13.77 17.00
CA PRO A 225 3.52 -13.85 18.30
C PRO A 225 2.02 -14.11 18.14
N LYS A 226 1.46 -15.06 18.90
CA LYS A 226 0.03 -15.44 18.83
C LYS A 226 -0.91 -14.25 19.09
N ASP A 227 -0.49 -13.30 19.91
CA ASP A 227 -1.25 -12.10 20.22
C ASP A 227 -1.39 -11.14 19.02
N LEU A 228 -0.49 -11.22 18.04
CA LEU A 228 -0.53 -10.36 16.85
C LEU A 228 -1.78 -10.63 16.01
N GLU A 229 -2.14 -11.90 15.84
CA GLU A 229 -3.37 -12.29 15.14
C GLU A 229 -4.62 -11.77 15.84
N LYS A 230 -4.67 -11.88 17.18
CA LYS A 230 -5.78 -11.34 17.97
C LYS A 230 -5.88 -9.82 17.85
N MET A 231 -4.77 -9.11 17.80
CA MET A 231 -4.75 -7.65 17.64
C MET A 231 -5.19 -7.22 16.24
N MET A 232 -4.76 -7.94 15.21
CA MET A 232 -5.04 -7.59 13.81
C MET A 232 -6.41 -8.06 13.32
N SER A 233 -7.01 -9.03 14.00
CA SER A 233 -8.43 -9.41 13.77
C SER A 233 -9.44 -8.39 14.32
N GLN A 234 -8.99 -7.36 15.04
CA GLN A 234 -9.88 -6.32 15.55
C GLN A 234 -10.31 -5.38 14.42
N ARG A 235 -11.63 -5.18 14.29
CA ARG A 235 -12.22 -4.34 13.22
C ARG A 235 -12.08 -2.84 13.46
N THR A 236 -11.76 -2.42 14.68
CA THR A 236 -11.67 -1.00 15.06
C THR A 236 -10.32 -0.72 15.71
N THR A 237 -9.83 0.51 15.52
CA THR A 237 -8.60 0.99 16.17
C THR A 237 -8.71 0.89 17.70
N SER A 238 -9.88 1.18 18.27
CA SER A 238 -10.12 1.03 19.72
C SER A 238 -10.04 -0.43 20.17
N GLY A 239 -10.59 -1.36 19.38
CA GLY A 239 -10.49 -2.79 19.65
C GLY A 239 -9.06 -3.28 19.58
N MET A 240 -8.29 -2.82 18.59
CA MET A 240 -6.87 -3.13 18.42
C MET A 240 -6.05 -2.67 19.63
N ILE A 241 -6.25 -1.42 20.08
CA ILE A 241 -5.57 -0.85 21.26
C ILE A 241 -5.95 -1.64 22.52
N GLY A 242 -7.23 -1.97 22.69
CA GLY A 242 -7.71 -2.76 23.81
C GLY A 242 -7.10 -4.17 23.84
N ALA A 243 -7.01 -4.83 22.69
CA ALA A 243 -6.36 -6.13 22.56
C ALA A 243 -4.85 -6.04 22.90
N ALA A 244 -4.17 -5.01 22.41
CA ALA A 244 -2.76 -4.77 22.72
C ALA A 244 -2.53 -4.54 24.22
N ALA A 245 -3.35 -3.70 24.86
CA ALA A 245 -3.29 -3.43 26.29
C ALA A 245 -3.53 -4.69 27.13
N ALA A 246 -4.54 -5.49 26.75
CA ALA A 246 -4.83 -6.76 27.42
C ALA A 246 -3.67 -7.76 27.29
N THR A 247 -3.03 -7.84 26.13
CA THR A 247 -1.83 -8.68 25.92
C THR A 247 -0.66 -8.24 26.79
N ILE A 248 -0.42 -6.93 26.91
CA ILE A 248 0.64 -6.39 27.77
C ILE A 248 0.35 -6.69 29.24
N PHE A 249 -0.89 -6.51 29.69
CA PHE A 249 -1.31 -6.80 31.06
C PHE A 249 -1.13 -8.29 31.41
N ASN A 250 -1.54 -9.19 30.52
CA ASN A 250 -1.47 -10.64 30.76
C ASN A 250 -0.05 -11.22 30.57
N ARG A 251 0.81 -10.55 29.80
CA ARG A 251 2.18 -10.99 29.52
C ARG A 251 3.11 -9.77 29.40
N PRO A 252 3.70 -9.28 30.50
CA PRO A 252 4.56 -8.09 30.49
C PRO A 252 5.76 -8.18 29.52
N GLY A 253 6.26 -9.40 29.26
CA GLY A 253 7.30 -9.64 28.25
C GLY A 253 6.90 -9.26 26.82
N SER A 254 5.60 -9.17 26.53
CA SER A 254 5.06 -8.75 25.21
C SER A 254 5.43 -7.32 24.85
N ILE A 255 5.79 -6.45 25.82
CA ILE A 255 6.20 -5.07 25.54
C ILE A 255 7.44 -5.06 24.64
N LYS A 256 8.42 -5.93 24.94
CA LYS A 256 9.65 -6.04 24.14
C LYS A 256 9.36 -6.60 22.76
N ASP A 257 8.49 -7.61 22.67
CA ASP A 257 8.05 -8.19 21.39
C ASP A 257 7.39 -7.10 20.53
N MET A 258 6.51 -6.29 21.11
CA MET A 258 5.81 -5.21 20.40
C MET A 258 6.76 -4.10 19.95
N TRP A 259 7.71 -3.72 20.80
CA TRP A 259 8.71 -2.72 20.46
C TRP A 259 9.60 -3.19 19.31
N ASN A 260 10.03 -4.45 19.34
CA ASN A 260 10.79 -5.07 18.26
C ASN A 260 9.96 -5.12 16.96
N LEU A 261 8.69 -5.54 17.04
CA LEU A 261 7.79 -5.56 15.87
C LEU A 261 7.65 -4.17 15.26
N ASN A 262 7.46 -3.13 16.08
CA ASN A 262 7.34 -1.76 15.60
C ASN A 262 8.65 -1.28 14.93
N ALA A 263 9.80 -1.52 15.55
CA ALA A 263 11.09 -1.18 14.96
C ALA A 263 11.35 -1.91 13.64
N MET A 264 10.94 -3.17 13.53
CA MET A 264 11.03 -3.95 12.30
C MET A 264 10.06 -3.45 11.23
N ALA A 265 8.83 -3.10 11.61
CA ALA A 265 7.84 -2.53 10.71
C ALA A 265 8.31 -1.19 10.13
N ASN A 266 8.91 -0.31 10.93
CA ASN A 266 9.46 0.96 10.44
C ASN A 266 10.60 0.73 9.44
N LYS A 267 11.54 -0.18 9.72
CA LYS A 267 12.61 -0.54 8.77
C LYS A 267 12.06 -1.12 7.47
N ALA A 268 11.00 -1.93 7.54
CA ALA A 268 10.35 -2.47 6.36
C ALA A 268 9.63 -1.36 5.57
N SER A 269 8.94 -0.45 6.27
CA SER A 269 8.28 0.73 5.68
C SER A 269 9.28 1.60 4.92
N ASP A 270 10.45 1.90 5.49
CA ASP A 270 11.50 2.67 4.83
C ASP A 270 12.05 2.02 3.57
N LYS A 271 12.28 0.70 3.61
CA LYS A 271 12.75 -0.06 2.43
C LYS A 271 11.67 -0.11 1.34
N LEU A 272 10.41 -0.36 1.73
CA LEU A 272 9.28 -0.34 0.82
C LEU A 272 9.15 1.03 0.16
N ALA A 273 9.24 2.10 0.94
CA ALA A 273 9.18 3.47 0.45
C ALA A 273 10.32 3.77 -0.54
N GLY A 274 11.56 3.36 -0.24
CA GLY A 274 12.68 3.49 -1.16
C GLY A 274 12.46 2.75 -2.48
N PHE A 275 11.90 1.53 -2.43
CA PHE A 275 11.58 0.76 -3.63
C PHE A 275 10.46 1.41 -4.45
N LEU A 276 9.40 1.90 -3.80
CA LEU A 276 8.31 2.63 -4.44
C LEU A 276 8.80 3.91 -5.15
N CYS A 277 9.74 4.64 -4.53
CA CYS A 277 10.37 5.80 -5.17
C CYS A 277 11.13 5.45 -6.46
N GLY A 278 11.64 4.21 -6.57
CA GLY A 278 12.26 3.71 -7.80
C GLY A 278 11.25 3.24 -8.85
N VAL A 279 10.16 2.58 -8.42
CA VAL A 279 9.17 1.99 -9.34
C VAL A 279 8.19 3.00 -9.91
N ILE A 280 7.64 3.90 -9.09
CA ILE A 280 6.56 4.81 -9.51
C ILE A 280 6.95 5.72 -10.70
N PRO A 281 8.19 6.25 -10.79
CA PRO A 281 8.61 6.99 -11.97
C PRO A 281 8.59 6.17 -13.28
N GLN A 282 8.72 4.84 -13.20
CA GLN A 282 8.92 3.92 -14.31
C GLN A 282 7.64 3.13 -14.70
N LEU A 283 6.46 3.51 -14.20
CA LEU A 283 5.22 2.74 -14.37
C LEU A 283 4.86 2.43 -15.82
N GLU A 284 5.06 3.37 -16.76
CA GLU A 284 4.78 3.15 -18.18
C GLU A 284 5.68 2.07 -18.80
N VAL A 285 6.90 1.88 -18.29
CA VAL A 285 7.84 0.85 -18.77
C VAL A 285 7.59 -0.48 -18.07
N ALA A 286 7.06 -0.44 -16.85
CA ALA A 286 6.90 -1.59 -15.97
C ALA A 286 5.71 -2.52 -16.34
N MET A 287 4.85 -2.14 -17.28
CA MET A 287 3.72 -2.95 -17.77
C MET A 287 3.93 -3.43 -19.19
N ARG A 288 3.38 -4.61 -19.49
CA ARG A 288 3.29 -5.09 -20.87
C ARG A 288 2.12 -4.38 -21.53
N GLU A 289 2.32 -3.90 -22.76
CA GLU A 289 1.20 -3.56 -23.64
C GLU A 289 0.64 -4.87 -24.19
N ASP A 290 -0.67 -5.08 -24.02
CA ASP A 290 -1.39 -6.23 -24.57
C ASP A 290 -1.51 -6.16 -26.10
#